data_AF-A0A352W4Z3-F1
#
_entry.id   AF-A0A352W4Z3-F1
#
_cell.length_a   1.000
_cell.length_b   1.000
_cell.length_c   1.000
_cell.angle_alpha   90.00
_cell.angle_beta   90.00
_cell.angle_gamma   90.00
#
_symmetry.space_group_name_H-M   'P 1'
#
loop_
_entity.id
_entity.type
_entity.pdbx_description
1 polymer ?
#
loop_
_entity_poly.entity_id
_entity_poly.type
_entity_poly.pdbx_seq_one_letter_code
_entity_poly.pdbx_strand_id
1 'polypeptide(L)'
;MYDNGKTSALTKNEENDYFPACSEKLLIWQQWDEKKTTLNLVQYENGTISFLDRTKLVAPLIGKDYLKNLQHMANFVLDINTVEPAVYDQDIVFIWKDMDVYRVAFFDNKAGISARINTDNSGRQYLAKHLAMFNKKIVFSYWNSAVEEYDLFFWKQGMNTAEKIIRQGHDSYPALNDTILLWQGFDGADWEIFKSGL
;
A
#
# COMPACT_ATOMS: atom_id res chain seq x y z
N MET A 1 -17.65 4.75 -1.15
CA MET A 1 -18.80 5.59 -0.72
C MET A 1 -20.08 4.82 -0.98
N TYR A 2 -20.93 4.72 0.04
CA TYR A 2 -22.22 4.05 -0.08
C TYR A 2 -23.26 5.06 -0.56
N ASP A 3 -23.84 4.86 -1.73
CA ASP A 3 -24.78 5.78 -2.39
C ASP A 3 -26.25 5.41 -2.15
N ASN A 4 -26.56 4.86 -0.97
CA ASN A 4 -27.89 4.34 -0.61
C ASN A 4 -28.41 3.27 -1.59
N GLY A 5 -27.54 2.33 -1.99
CA GLY A 5 -27.95 1.11 -2.68
C GLY A 5 -28.07 1.25 -4.20
N LYS A 6 -27.47 2.28 -4.80
CA LYS A 6 -27.21 2.30 -6.23
C LYS A 6 -25.83 1.70 -6.49
N THR A 7 -25.57 1.31 -7.72
CA THR A 7 -24.26 0.79 -8.11
C THR A 7 -23.94 1.43 -9.45
N SER A 8 -22.81 2.12 -9.51
CA SER A 8 -22.36 2.82 -10.71
C SER A 8 -20.85 2.64 -10.88
N ALA A 9 -20.42 2.54 -12.14
CA ALA A 9 -19.00 2.55 -12.45
C ALA A 9 -18.46 3.98 -12.31
N LEU A 10 -17.37 4.14 -11.55
CA LEU A 10 -16.67 5.44 -11.40
C LEU A 10 -15.76 5.74 -12.59
N THR A 11 -15.26 4.70 -13.26
CA THR A 11 -14.39 4.80 -14.43
C THR A 11 -15.05 4.08 -15.61
N LYS A 12 -14.87 4.65 -16.82
CA LYS A 12 -15.22 4.02 -18.09
C LYS A 12 -14.15 4.41 -19.10
N ASN A 13 -13.10 3.59 -19.18
CA ASN A 13 -11.93 3.80 -20.02
C ASN A 13 -11.55 2.47 -20.72
N GLU A 14 -10.49 2.48 -21.53
CA GLU A 14 -10.00 1.29 -22.27
C GLU A 14 -8.99 0.46 -21.47
N GLU A 15 -8.72 0.84 -20.22
CA GLU A 15 -7.68 0.25 -19.38
C GLU A 15 -8.26 -0.63 -18.28
N ASN A 16 -7.42 -1.50 -17.73
CA ASN A 16 -7.79 -2.30 -16.57
C ASN A 16 -7.52 -1.53 -15.27
N ASP A 17 -8.54 -1.33 -14.44
CA ASP A 17 -8.44 -0.67 -13.14
C ASP A 17 -8.38 -1.71 -12.00
N TYR A 18 -7.33 -1.68 -11.18
CA TYR A 18 -7.03 -2.64 -10.10
C TYR A 18 -6.78 -1.95 -8.75
N PHE A 19 -6.93 -2.72 -7.67
CA PHE A 19 -6.59 -2.35 -6.29
C PHE A 19 -7.11 -0.97 -5.86
N PRO A 20 -8.44 -0.71 -5.96
CA PRO A 20 -8.98 0.56 -5.49
C PRO A 20 -8.83 0.67 -3.97
N ALA A 21 -8.38 1.83 -3.50
CA ALA A 21 -8.45 2.23 -2.10
C ALA A 21 -9.07 3.62 -1.99
N CYS A 22 -9.83 3.86 -0.92
CA CYS A 22 -10.51 5.14 -0.73
C CYS A 22 -10.58 5.57 0.73
N SER A 23 -10.64 6.88 0.91
CA SER A 23 -11.09 7.55 2.13
C SER A 23 -12.36 8.35 1.84
N GLU A 24 -12.76 9.22 2.76
CA GLU A 24 -13.86 10.17 2.51
C GLU A 24 -13.59 11.13 1.35
N LYS A 25 -12.32 11.48 1.09
CA LYS A 25 -11.93 12.54 0.14
C LYS A 25 -11.02 12.09 -0.98
N LEU A 26 -10.35 10.94 -0.83
CA LEU A 26 -9.37 10.46 -1.79
C LEU A 26 -9.78 9.09 -2.32
N LEU A 27 -9.50 8.90 -3.60
CA LEU A 27 -9.61 7.62 -4.28
C LEU A 27 -8.30 7.39 -5.04
N ILE A 28 -7.77 6.18 -4.94
CA ILE A 28 -6.54 5.77 -5.60
C ILE A 28 -6.72 4.38 -6.18
N TRP A 29 -6.18 4.13 -7.35
CA TRP A 29 -6.18 2.81 -7.97
C TRP A 29 -5.01 2.69 -8.95
N GLN A 30 -4.67 1.44 -9.27
CA GLN A 30 -3.75 1.09 -10.32
C GLN A 30 -4.51 0.97 -11.65
N GLN A 31 -3.94 1.47 -12.74
CA GLN A 31 -4.48 1.34 -14.08
C GLN A 31 -3.44 0.71 -15.01
N TRP A 32 -3.85 -0.20 -15.89
CA TRP A 32 -2.94 -0.96 -16.75
C TRP A 32 -3.46 -1.10 -18.19
N ASP A 33 -2.60 -0.77 -19.16
CA ASP A 33 -2.90 -0.71 -20.61
C ASP A 33 -2.23 -1.83 -21.44
N GLU A 34 -1.91 -2.96 -20.80
CA GLU A 34 -1.08 -4.06 -21.32
C GLU A 34 0.41 -3.71 -21.53
N LYS A 35 0.76 -2.43 -21.65
CA LYS A 35 2.14 -1.97 -21.90
C LYS A 35 2.73 -1.21 -20.72
N LYS A 36 1.88 -0.65 -19.87
CA LYS A 36 2.22 0.31 -18.83
C LYS A 36 1.24 0.20 -17.68
N THR A 37 1.82 0.20 -16.50
CA THR A 37 1.12 0.39 -15.24
C THR A 37 1.22 1.86 -14.85
N THR A 38 0.09 2.47 -14.48
CA THR A 38 0.04 3.83 -13.92
C THR A 38 -0.75 3.87 -12.61
N LEU A 39 -0.34 4.74 -11.70
CA LEU A 39 -1.10 5.03 -10.49
C LEU A 39 -2.00 6.25 -10.76
N ASN A 40 -3.29 6.09 -10.56
CA ASN A 40 -4.24 7.19 -10.57
C ASN A 40 -4.56 7.57 -9.13
N LEU A 41 -4.23 8.80 -8.77
CA LEU A 41 -4.70 9.40 -7.54
C LEU A 41 -5.66 10.53 -7.90
N VAL A 42 -6.85 10.48 -7.31
CA VAL A 42 -7.86 11.51 -7.49
C VAL A 42 -8.42 11.93 -6.14
N GLN A 43 -8.83 13.20 -6.08
CA GLN A 43 -9.72 13.68 -5.05
C GLN A 43 -11.15 13.41 -5.49
N TYR A 44 -11.93 12.82 -4.60
CA TYR A 44 -13.36 12.63 -4.80
C TYR A 44 -14.11 13.49 -3.79
N GLU A 45 -14.82 14.50 -4.28
CA GLU A 45 -15.66 15.36 -3.45
C GLU A 45 -17.01 15.56 -4.12
N ASN A 46 -18.09 15.28 -3.39
CA ASN A 46 -19.47 15.51 -3.83
C ASN A 46 -19.79 14.97 -5.24
N GLY A 47 -19.32 13.76 -5.56
CA GLY A 47 -19.55 13.16 -6.88
C GLY A 47 -18.56 13.56 -7.97
N THR A 48 -17.61 14.44 -7.68
CA THR A 48 -16.64 14.96 -8.66
C THR A 48 -15.27 14.34 -8.45
N ILE A 49 -14.69 13.81 -9.52
CA ILE A 49 -13.32 13.28 -9.57
C ILE A 49 -12.39 14.37 -10.09
N SER A 50 -11.36 14.70 -9.32
CA SER A 50 -10.27 15.61 -9.72
C SER A 50 -8.94 14.88 -9.67
N PHE A 51 -8.26 14.74 -10.81
CA PHE A 51 -6.93 14.12 -10.84
C PHE A 51 -5.89 14.95 -10.09
N LEU A 52 -5.18 14.31 -9.18
CA LEU A 52 -4.08 14.93 -8.45
C LEU A 52 -2.77 14.81 -9.23
N ASP A 53 -1.89 15.81 -9.09
CA ASP A 53 -0.61 15.88 -9.77
C ASP A 53 0.34 14.78 -9.28
N ARG A 54 0.52 13.76 -10.11
CA ARG A 54 1.34 12.58 -9.85
C ARG A 54 2.82 12.93 -9.65
N THR A 55 3.30 14.01 -10.25
CA THR A 55 4.72 14.39 -10.13
C THR A 55 5.06 14.76 -8.70
N LYS A 56 4.11 15.33 -7.94
CA LYS A 56 4.33 15.68 -6.52
C LYS A 56 4.39 14.47 -5.60
N LEU A 57 3.74 13.37 -5.98
CA LEU A 57 3.75 12.11 -5.22
C LEU A 57 4.99 11.27 -5.53
N VAL A 58 5.36 11.22 -6.81
CA VAL A 58 6.40 10.32 -7.29
C VAL A 58 7.78 10.97 -7.28
N ALA A 59 7.90 12.28 -7.56
CA ALA A 59 9.21 12.96 -7.61
C ALA A 59 10.07 12.80 -6.34
N PRO A 60 9.53 12.83 -5.12
CA PRO A 60 10.35 12.64 -3.93
C PRO A 60 10.75 11.17 -3.68
N LEU A 61 10.11 10.19 -4.35
CA LEU A 61 10.57 8.78 -4.34
C LEU A 61 11.85 8.62 -5.16
N ILE A 62 12.04 9.50 -6.15
CA ILE A 62 13.10 9.41 -7.17
C ILE A 62 14.45 9.93 -6.63
N GLY A 63 14.43 10.83 -5.65
CA GLY A 63 15.55 11.72 -5.32
C GLY A 63 16.68 11.17 -4.44
N LYS A 64 16.79 9.86 -4.14
CA LYS A 64 17.86 9.34 -3.27
C LYS A 64 18.57 8.13 -3.89
N ASP A 65 19.79 8.37 -4.37
CA ASP A 65 20.95 7.52 -4.78
C ASP A 65 20.74 6.11 -5.38
N TYR A 66 19.71 5.37 -5.00
CA TYR A 66 19.41 4.02 -5.46
C TYR A 66 18.83 3.96 -6.89
N LEU A 67 18.45 5.11 -7.46
CA LEU A 67 17.93 5.24 -8.82
C LEU A 67 18.96 5.81 -9.81
N LYS A 68 20.23 5.98 -9.41
CA LYS A 68 21.29 6.45 -10.32
C LYS A 68 21.49 5.53 -11.53
N ASN A 69 21.16 4.24 -11.41
CA ASN A 69 21.17 3.29 -12.53
C ASN A 69 19.87 3.28 -13.36
N LEU A 70 18.88 4.12 -13.01
CA LEU A 70 17.59 4.25 -13.70
C LEU A 70 17.42 5.61 -14.41
N GLN A 71 18.46 6.46 -14.41
CA GLN A 71 18.48 7.77 -15.08
C GLN A 71 18.31 7.72 -16.61
N HIS A 72 18.34 6.53 -17.22
CA HIS A 72 18.05 6.37 -18.65
C HIS A 72 16.56 6.25 -18.98
N MET A 73 15.64 6.29 -18.00
CA MET A 73 14.20 6.14 -18.21
C MET A 73 13.41 7.39 -17.78
N ALA A 74 13.74 8.55 -18.37
CA ALA A 74 13.03 9.83 -18.14
C ALA A 74 11.55 9.83 -18.61
N ASN A 75 11.10 8.74 -19.26
CA ASN A 75 9.71 8.51 -19.62
C ASN A 75 9.13 7.47 -18.65
N PHE A 76 8.53 7.95 -17.57
CA PHE A 76 7.95 7.17 -16.49
C PHE A 76 6.94 6.11 -16.98
N VAL A 77 7.42 4.89 -17.20
CA VAL A 77 6.69 3.63 -17.16
C VAL A 77 7.14 2.98 -15.86
N LEU A 78 6.24 2.97 -14.90
CA LEU A 78 6.47 2.37 -13.62
C LEU A 78 6.25 0.86 -13.84
N ASP A 79 7.31 0.13 -14.21
CA ASP A 79 7.34 -1.36 -14.20
C ASP A 79 7.35 -1.90 -12.76
N ILE A 80 6.52 -1.32 -11.91
CA ILE A 80 6.20 -1.75 -10.56
C ILE A 80 5.15 -2.85 -10.70
N ASN A 81 5.63 -4.08 -10.68
CA ASN A 81 4.82 -5.27 -10.98
C ASN A 81 3.64 -5.51 -10.03
N THR A 82 3.52 -4.77 -8.92
CA THR A 82 2.31 -4.72 -8.09
C THR A 82 2.33 -3.45 -7.25
N VAL A 83 1.23 -2.67 -7.25
CA VAL A 83 1.01 -1.60 -6.29
C VAL A 83 -0.32 -1.77 -5.60
N GLU A 84 -0.25 -1.94 -4.29
CA GLU A 84 -1.40 -1.94 -3.41
C GLU A 84 -1.39 -0.65 -2.60
N PRO A 85 -2.29 0.30 -2.94
CA PRO A 85 -2.44 1.50 -2.14
C PRO A 85 -3.38 1.24 -0.95
N ALA A 86 -3.17 1.97 0.14
CA ALA A 86 -4.17 2.19 1.18
C ALA A 86 -4.22 3.69 1.52
N VAL A 87 -5.39 4.15 1.93
CA VAL A 87 -5.66 5.57 2.14
C VAL A 87 -6.42 5.77 3.43
N TYR A 88 -6.04 6.79 4.18
CA TYR A 88 -6.80 7.26 5.34
C TYR A 88 -6.77 8.79 5.41
N ASP A 89 -7.95 9.41 5.49
CA ASP A 89 -8.12 10.87 5.34
C ASP A 89 -7.44 11.38 4.05
N GLN A 90 -6.32 12.09 4.17
CA GLN A 90 -5.52 12.58 3.05
C GLN A 90 -4.17 11.87 2.90
N ASP A 91 -3.85 10.96 3.80
CA ASP A 91 -2.60 10.25 3.79
C ASP A 91 -2.70 8.99 2.93
N ILE A 92 -1.61 8.66 2.26
CA ILE A 92 -1.53 7.54 1.32
C ILE A 92 -0.34 6.68 1.70
N VAL A 93 -0.53 5.38 1.73
CA VAL A 93 0.55 4.41 1.76
C VAL A 93 0.43 3.53 0.52
N PHE A 94 1.56 3.14 -0.05
CA PHE A 94 1.58 2.17 -1.12
C PHE A 94 2.76 1.23 -0.97
N ILE A 95 2.54 0.00 -1.42
CA ILE A 95 3.57 -1.02 -1.57
C ILE A 95 3.96 -1.07 -3.04
N TRP A 96 5.24 -1.25 -3.35
CA TRP A 96 5.67 -1.53 -4.72
C TRP A 96 6.80 -2.56 -4.76
N LYS A 97 6.93 -3.25 -5.90
CA LYS A 97 8.05 -4.14 -6.19
C LYS A 97 9.16 -3.38 -6.93
N ASP A 98 10.37 -3.41 -6.40
CA ASP A 98 11.61 -2.89 -7.00
C ASP A 98 12.55 -4.07 -7.25
N MET A 99 12.64 -4.51 -8.51
CA MET A 99 13.24 -5.79 -8.93
C MET A 99 12.62 -6.97 -8.18
N ASP A 100 13.32 -7.45 -7.15
CA ASP A 100 12.98 -8.58 -6.29
C ASP A 100 12.58 -8.15 -4.88
N VAL A 101 12.60 -6.85 -4.57
CA VAL A 101 12.37 -6.33 -3.23
C VAL A 101 11.05 -5.56 -3.21
N TYR A 102 10.14 -5.94 -2.32
CA TYR A 102 8.94 -5.14 -2.05
C TYR A 102 9.28 -4.03 -1.06
N ARG A 103 8.73 -2.84 -1.27
CA ARG A 103 8.97 -1.65 -0.47
C ARG A 103 7.64 -1.00 -0.10
N VAL A 104 7.60 -0.34 1.06
CA VAL A 104 6.43 0.40 1.53
C VAL A 104 6.82 1.85 1.78
N ALA A 105 6.02 2.79 1.29
CA ALA A 105 6.23 4.22 1.48
C ALA A 105 4.95 4.89 1.97
N PHE A 106 5.15 5.84 2.88
CA PHE A 106 4.11 6.67 3.44
C PHE A 106 4.22 8.09 2.89
N PHE A 107 3.14 8.57 2.30
CA PHE A 107 2.96 9.91 1.78
C PHE A 107 1.97 10.66 2.65
N ASP A 108 2.44 11.75 3.26
CA ASP A 108 1.63 12.68 4.03
C ASP A 108 1.29 13.85 3.10
N ASN A 109 0.02 14.06 2.76
CA ASN A 109 -0.37 15.07 1.78
C ASN A 109 -0.08 16.51 2.24
N LYS A 110 0.17 16.73 3.54
CA LYS A 110 0.55 18.04 4.09
C LYS A 110 2.08 18.25 4.08
N ALA A 111 2.87 17.18 4.20
CA ALA A 111 4.32 17.25 4.34
C ALA A 111 5.12 16.69 3.14
N GLY A 112 4.47 16.05 2.17
CA GLY A 112 5.10 15.26 1.10
C GLY A 112 5.46 13.84 1.56
N ILE A 113 6.46 13.22 0.93
CA ILE A 113 6.92 11.88 1.36
C ILE A 113 7.55 11.99 2.74
N SER A 114 6.93 11.32 3.71
CA SER A 114 7.32 11.45 5.12
C SER A 114 8.18 10.27 5.59
N ALA A 115 8.01 9.05 5.06
CA ALA A 115 8.81 7.90 5.51
C ALA A 115 8.91 6.74 4.49
N ARG A 116 10.06 6.06 4.49
CA ARG A 116 10.20 4.68 4.00
C ARG A 116 10.06 3.76 5.20
N ILE A 117 9.21 2.75 5.09
CA ILE A 117 9.00 1.79 6.17
C ILE A 117 9.98 0.65 5.97
N ASN A 118 11.06 0.65 6.76
CA ASN A 118 12.02 -0.45 6.78
C ASN A 118 11.55 -1.48 7.80
N THR A 119 11.75 -2.76 7.50
CA THR A 119 11.64 -3.85 8.49
C THR A 119 13.02 -4.07 9.11
N ASP A 120 13.05 -4.49 10.37
CA ASP A 120 14.28 -4.74 11.13
C ASP A 120 14.98 -6.08 10.79
N ASN A 121 14.29 -7.00 10.12
CA ASN A 121 14.84 -8.31 9.76
C ASN A 121 15.64 -8.29 8.44
N SER A 122 16.95 -8.30 8.55
CA SER A 122 17.92 -8.33 7.44
C SER A 122 17.96 -9.66 6.68
N GLY A 123 16.94 -10.01 5.90
CA GLY A 123 17.04 -11.18 5.03
C GLY A 123 15.86 -11.47 4.12
N ARG A 124 16.15 -11.53 2.80
CA ARG A 124 15.34 -12.13 1.70
C ARG A 124 13.86 -12.04 1.93
N GLN A 125 13.45 -10.81 1.92
CA GLN A 125 12.13 -10.43 2.26
C GLN A 125 11.41 -10.27 0.91
N TYR A 126 10.34 -11.04 0.65
CA TYR A 126 9.49 -10.88 -0.54
C TYR A 126 8.04 -10.57 -0.15
N LEU A 127 7.26 -10.00 -1.07
CA LEU A 127 5.79 -9.94 -1.07
C LEU A 127 5.12 -9.38 0.19
N ALA A 128 4.85 -8.08 0.19
CA ALA A 128 3.68 -7.61 0.91
C ALA A 128 2.46 -7.68 0.00
N LYS A 129 1.45 -8.43 0.42
CA LYS A 129 0.26 -8.75 -0.40
C LYS A 129 -1.02 -8.05 0.07
N HIS A 130 -1.00 -7.48 1.27
CA HIS A 130 -2.16 -6.85 1.87
C HIS A 130 -1.70 -5.74 2.80
N LEU A 131 -2.33 -4.57 2.65
CA LEU A 131 -2.03 -3.34 3.38
C LEU A 131 -3.29 -2.77 3.99
N ALA A 132 -3.22 -2.37 5.25
CA ALA A 132 -4.24 -1.59 5.92
C ALA A 132 -3.63 -0.33 6.53
N MET A 133 -4.40 0.76 6.50
CA MET A 133 -4.01 2.02 7.10
C MET A 133 -5.16 2.61 7.89
N PHE A 134 -4.86 3.13 9.07
CA PHE A 134 -5.80 3.89 9.88
C PHE A 134 -5.02 4.88 10.75
N ASN A 135 -5.37 6.17 10.70
CA ASN A 135 -4.82 7.20 11.59
C ASN A 135 -3.28 7.14 11.73
N LYS A 136 -2.57 7.13 10.59
CA LYS A 136 -1.10 7.04 10.50
C LYS A 136 -0.47 5.78 11.10
N LYS A 137 -1.27 4.77 11.42
CA LYS A 137 -0.87 3.40 11.69
C LYS A 137 -1.02 2.60 10.39
N ILE A 138 -0.07 1.73 10.13
CA ILE A 138 0.03 0.94 8.91
C ILE A 138 0.30 -0.50 9.34
N VAL A 139 -0.47 -1.42 8.78
CA VAL A 139 -0.24 -2.85 8.94
C VAL A 139 -0.15 -3.48 7.57
N PHE A 140 0.88 -4.30 7.35
CA PHE A 140 1.05 -5.00 6.10
C PHE A 140 1.52 -6.43 6.35
N SER A 141 1.10 -7.35 5.51
CA SER A 141 1.66 -8.71 5.48
C SER A 141 2.96 -8.73 4.71
N TYR A 142 3.80 -9.73 4.96
CA TYR A 142 5.12 -9.83 4.39
C TYR A 142 5.55 -11.30 4.25
N TRP A 143 5.93 -11.77 3.05
CA TRP A 143 6.42 -13.15 2.86
C TRP A 143 7.88 -13.31 3.29
N ASN A 144 8.06 -14.09 4.34
CA ASN A 144 9.35 -14.55 4.79
C ASN A 144 9.74 -15.82 4.02
N SER A 145 10.57 -15.68 2.99
CA SER A 145 10.98 -16.82 2.16
C SER A 145 11.88 -17.82 2.88
N ALA A 146 12.43 -17.48 4.06
CA ALA A 146 13.29 -18.39 4.81
C ALA A 146 12.49 -19.48 5.52
N VAL A 147 11.25 -19.17 5.92
CA VAL A 147 10.33 -20.11 6.57
C VAL A 147 9.07 -20.38 5.75
N GLU A 148 8.95 -19.74 4.57
CA GLU A 148 7.80 -19.83 3.68
C GLU A 148 6.46 -19.42 4.34
N GLU A 149 6.47 -18.35 5.13
CA GLU A 149 5.27 -17.86 5.83
C GLU A 149 5.03 -16.37 5.56
N TYR A 150 3.76 -15.92 5.69
CA TYR A 150 3.48 -14.49 5.79
C TYR A 150 3.54 -14.05 7.24
N ASP A 151 4.24 -12.96 7.50
CA ASP A 151 4.31 -12.26 8.78
C ASP A 151 3.58 -10.93 8.68
N LEU A 152 2.95 -10.48 9.77
CA LEU A 152 2.41 -9.12 9.85
C LEU A 152 3.39 -8.15 10.49
N PHE A 153 3.45 -6.95 9.94
CA PHE A 153 4.26 -5.85 10.45
C PHE A 153 3.39 -4.64 10.74
N PHE A 154 3.68 -3.98 11.86
CA PHE A 154 3.05 -2.74 12.29
C PHE A 154 4.04 -1.59 12.20
N TRP A 155 3.58 -0.45 11.69
CA TRP A 155 4.33 0.81 11.71
C TRP A 155 3.39 1.97 12.04
N LYS A 156 3.88 2.97 12.76
CA LYS A 156 3.18 4.26 12.96
C LYS A 156 4.12 5.43 12.69
N GLN A 157 3.55 6.58 12.30
CA GLN A 157 4.34 7.79 12.07
C GLN A 157 5.23 8.11 13.27
N GLY A 158 6.53 8.33 13.00
CA GLY A 158 7.57 8.53 14.01
C GLY A 158 8.39 7.29 14.34
N MET A 159 8.00 6.10 13.89
CA MET A 159 8.85 4.90 13.98
C MET A 159 9.93 4.88 12.88
N ASN A 160 11.14 4.48 13.26
CA ASN A 160 12.25 4.27 12.31
C ASN A 160 12.09 2.98 11.49
N THR A 161 11.52 1.95 12.12
CA THR A 161 11.34 0.61 11.54
C THR A 161 9.95 0.09 11.89
N ALA A 162 9.35 -0.73 11.04
CA ALA A 162 8.17 -1.51 11.38
C ALA A 162 8.55 -2.63 12.34
N GLU A 163 7.63 -2.99 13.23
CA GLU A 163 7.76 -4.08 14.19
C GLU A 163 6.95 -5.29 13.73
N LYS A 164 7.52 -6.49 13.81
CA LYS A 164 6.80 -7.73 13.54
C LYS A 164 5.77 -7.99 14.64
N ILE A 165 4.54 -8.31 14.26
CA ILE A 165 3.52 -8.84 15.16
C ILE A 165 3.86 -10.30 15.44
N ILE A 166 4.27 -10.60 16.68
CA ILE A 166 4.84 -11.91 17.03
C ILE A 166 3.73 -12.96 17.12
N ARG A 167 3.70 -13.84 16.12
CA ARG A 167 2.86 -15.03 16.07
C ARG A 167 3.54 -16.09 15.18
N GLN A 168 3.17 -17.36 15.34
CA GLN A 168 3.59 -18.45 14.46
C GLN A 168 2.50 -18.74 13.43
N GLY A 169 2.90 -19.06 12.20
CA GLY A 169 2.00 -19.39 11.09
C GLY A 169 1.88 -18.28 10.06
N HIS A 170 1.05 -18.52 9.05
CA HIS A 170 0.82 -17.58 7.95
C HIS A 170 -0.22 -16.52 8.35
N ASP A 171 0.18 -15.26 8.46
CA ASP A 171 -0.70 -14.13 8.76
C ASP A 171 -0.85 -13.18 7.56
N SER A 172 -2.09 -12.86 7.17
CA SER A 172 -2.37 -12.05 5.98
C SER A 172 -3.70 -11.29 6.08
N TYR A 173 -3.96 -10.42 5.09
CA TYR A 173 -5.21 -9.67 4.97
C TYR A 173 -5.55 -8.84 6.22
N PRO A 174 -4.66 -7.93 6.68
CA PRO A 174 -4.97 -7.11 7.84
C PRO A 174 -6.13 -6.15 7.54
N ALA A 175 -6.94 -5.90 8.55
CA ALA A 175 -7.95 -4.85 8.59
C ALA A 175 -7.78 -4.05 9.88
N LEU A 176 -7.80 -2.72 9.78
CA LEU A 176 -7.34 -1.84 10.85
C LEU A 176 -8.36 -0.74 11.14
N ASN A 177 -8.58 -0.46 12.42
CA ASN A 177 -9.23 0.77 12.89
C ASN A 177 -8.43 1.41 14.04
N ASP A 178 -9.02 2.40 14.71
CA ASP A 178 -8.37 3.11 15.82
C ASP A 178 -7.86 2.19 16.95
N THR A 179 -8.62 1.15 17.27
CA THR A 179 -8.48 0.35 18.51
C THR A 179 -8.23 -1.13 18.27
N ILE A 180 -8.54 -1.62 17.07
CA ILE A 180 -8.52 -3.05 16.75
C ILE A 180 -7.79 -3.25 15.43
N LEU A 181 -6.90 -4.23 15.45
CA LEU A 181 -6.38 -4.90 14.27
C LEU A 181 -7.03 -6.27 14.16
N LEU A 182 -7.55 -6.61 12.99
CA LEU A 182 -8.00 -7.95 12.60
C LEU A 182 -7.14 -8.49 11.46
N TRP A 183 -6.98 -9.80 11.38
CA TRP A 183 -6.30 -10.44 10.24
C TRP A 183 -6.70 -11.90 10.10
N GLN A 184 -6.43 -12.46 8.93
CA GLN A 184 -6.54 -13.90 8.69
C GLN A 184 -5.22 -14.57 9.02
N GLY A 185 -5.23 -15.64 9.82
CA GLY A 185 -4.05 -16.39 10.22
C GLY A 185 -4.25 -17.90 10.13
N PHE A 186 -3.19 -18.66 9.83
CA PHE A 186 -3.20 -20.13 9.94
C PHE A 186 -2.83 -20.54 11.37
N ASP A 187 -3.62 -21.42 12.00
CA ASP A 187 -3.39 -21.87 13.38
C ASP A 187 -2.67 -23.22 13.48
N GLY A 188 -2.41 -23.86 12.34
CA GLY A 188 -1.83 -25.21 12.24
C GLY A 188 -2.80 -26.24 11.67
N ALA A 189 -4.12 -25.95 11.63
CA ALA A 189 -5.14 -26.81 11.06
C ALA A 189 -5.92 -26.11 9.93
N ASP A 190 -6.39 -24.89 10.17
CA ASP A 190 -7.17 -24.08 9.23
C ASP A 190 -6.94 -22.57 9.41
N TRP A 191 -7.72 -21.77 8.66
CA TRP A 191 -7.58 -20.32 8.59
C TRP A 191 -8.61 -19.62 9.46
N GLU A 192 -8.12 -18.83 10.40
CA GLU A 192 -8.92 -18.18 11.42
C GLU A 192 -8.80 -16.66 11.38
N ILE A 193 -9.76 -15.96 11.98
CA ILE A 193 -9.71 -14.50 12.14
C ILE A 193 -9.19 -14.16 13.53
N PHE A 194 -8.03 -13.50 13.57
CA PHE A 194 -7.39 -13.04 14.78
C PHE A 194 -7.65 -11.57 15.05
N LYS A 195 -7.45 -11.16 16.31
CA LYS A 195 -7.58 -9.78 16.74
C LYS A 195 -6.47 -9.36 17.70
N SER A 196 -6.10 -8.09 17.66
CA SER A 196 -5.22 -7.44 18.64
C SER A 196 -5.73 -6.04 18.96
N GLY A 197 -5.55 -5.62 20.22
CA GLY A 197 -5.62 -4.21 20.59
C GLY A 197 -4.38 -3.45 20.10
N LEU A 198 -4.51 -2.12 19.97
CA LEU A 198 -3.47 -1.21 19.48
C LEU A 198 -3.18 -0.06 20.43
#